data_AF-A0A956MLA8-F1
#
_entry.id   AF-A0A956MLA8-F1
#
_cell.length_a   1.000
_cell.length_b   1.000
_cell.length_c   1.000
_cell.angle_alpha   90.00
_cell.angle_beta   90.00
_cell.angle_gamma   90.00
#
_symmetry.space_group_name_H-M   'P 1'
#
loop_
_entity.id
_entity.type
_entity.pdbx_description
1 polymer ?
#
loop_
_entity_poly.entity_id
_entity_poly.type
_entity_poly.pdbx_seq_one_letter_code
_entity_poly.pdbx_strand_id
1 'polypeptide(L)'
;MHPASAPSSEGEHSICPHCWGVNPGMFRLCARCGADMRTILQESGGLRRTAAVQSPVPVGTARRLGLGQRAVLCLFVVMMALSYLVHLLPQGNRAPQGLPAPATTP
;
A
#
# COMPACT_ATOMS: atom_id res chain seq x y z
N MET A 1 13.81 -46.12 -4.52
CA MET A 1 14.86 -45.09 -4.49
C MET A 1 14.27 -43.88 -3.77
N HIS A 2 14.66 -43.63 -2.52
CA HIS A 2 14.29 -42.43 -1.77
C HIS A 2 15.21 -41.31 -2.23
N PRO A 3 14.74 -40.13 -2.70
CA PRO A 3 15.64 -39.02 -2.93
C PRO A 3 16.18 -38.56 -1.57
N ALA A 4 17.50 -38.57 -1.44
CA ALA A 4 18.22 -38.07 -0.28
C ALA A 4 17.83 -36.61 -0.05
N SER A 5 17.09 -36.37 1.03
CA SER A 5 16.83 -35.04 1.57
C SER A 5 18.17 -34.43 1.98
N ALA A 6 18.58 -33.35 1.34
CA ALA A 6 19.88 -32.72 1.58
C ALA A 6 19.98 -32.19 3.03
N PRO A 7 21.02 -32.57 3.79
CA PRO A 7 21.41 -31.86 4.99
C PRO A 7 22.56 -30.90 4.65
N SER A 8 22.34 -29.60 4.79
CA SER A 8 23.46 -28.65 4.89
C SER A 8 23.00 -27.38 5.59
N SER A 9 23.22 -27.38 6.90
CA SER A 9 23.14 -26.26 7.81
C SER A 9 24.31 -25.29 7.59
N GLU A 10 24.23 -24.46 6.55
CA GLU A 10 25.07 -23.27 6.42
C GLU A 10 24.15 -22.06 6.20
N GLY A 11 23.89 -21.32 7.27
CA GLY A 11 23.13 -20.07 7.28
C GLY A 11 21.75 -20.22 6.63
N GLU A 12 20.77 -20.77 7.34
CA GLU A 12 19.46 -21.05 6.77
C GLU A 12 18.73 -19.76 6.38
N HIS A 13 18.80 -19.41 5.09
CA HIS A 13 18.13 -18.22 4.58
C HIS A 13 16.64 -18.50 4.43
N SER A 14 15.80 -17.59 4.91
CA SER A 14 14.34 -17.69 4.77
C SER A 14 13.81 -16.63 3.79
N ILE A 15 12.83 -17.01 2.97
CA ILE A 15 12.20 -16.10 2.00
C ILE A 15 10.92 -15.55 2.63
N CYS A 16 10.80 -14.23 2.71
CA CYS A 16 9.61 -13.57 3.24
C CYS A 16 8.39 -13.83 2.35
N PRO A 17 7.30 -14.42 2.85
CA PRO A 17 6.11 -14.70 2.04
C PRO A 17 5.33 -13.44 1.62
N HIS A 18 5.56 -12.29 2.27
CA HIS A 18 4.90 -11.03 1.94
C HIS A 18 5.61 -10.23 0.83
N CYS A 19 6.93 -10.07 0.92
CA CYS A 19 7.71 -9.22 0.01
C CYS A 19 8.80 -9.95 -0.77
N TRP A 20 8.93 -11.27 -0.59
CA TRP A 20 9.91 -12.13 -1.28
C TRP A 20 11.38 -11.76 -1.03
N GLY A 21 11.66 -11.02 0.04
CA GLY A 21 13.03 -10.72 0.46
C GLY A 21 13.70 -11.93 1.11
N VAL A 22 14.98 -12.14 0.82
CA VAL A 22 15.81 -13.14 1.49
C VAL A 22 16.26 -12.58 2.84
N ASN A 23 16.02 -13.32 3.91
CA ASN A 23 16.47 -12.98 5.26
C ASN A 23 17.57 -13.97 5.68
N PRO A 24 18.65 -13.51 6.31
CA PRO A 24 19.69 -14.39 6.83
C PRO A 24 19.22 -15.05 8.13
N GLY A 25 18.68 -16.26 8.08
CA GLY A 25 18.11 -16.93 9.25
C GLY A 25 16.57 -16.94 9.28
N MET A 26 16.01 -17.67 10.24
CA MET A 26 14.58 -17.76 10.51
C MET A 26 14.11 -16.71 11.52
N PHE A 27 14.21 -15.42 11.16
CA PHE A 27 13.70 -14.34 12.02
C PHE A 27 12.17 -14.35 12.08
N ARG A 28 11.59 -13.90 13.21
CA ARG A 28 10.13 -13.74 13.33
C ARG A 28 9.55 -12.66 12.41
N LEU A 29 10.36 -11.66 12.04
CA LEU A 29 9.95 -10.53 11.21
C LEU A 29 10.90 -10.40 10.02
N CYS A 30 10.37 -10.04 8.85
CA CYS A 30 11.19 -9.73 7.69
C CYS A 30 11.96 -8.41 7.91
N ALA A 31 13.28 -8.43 7.74
CA ALA A 31 14.12 -7.23 7.88
C ALA A 31 13.83 -6.15 6.82
N ARG A 32 13.17 -6.52 5.72
CA ARG A 32 12.89 -5.62 4.58
C ARG A 32 11.52 -4.93 4.68
N CYS A 33 10.49 -5.64 5.11
CA CYS A 33 9.10 -5.13 5.11
C CYS A 33 8.40 -5.22 6.48
N GLY A 34 9.03 -5.81 7.49
CA GLY A 34 8.46 -5.96 8.84
C GLY A 34 7.35 -7.00 8.97
N ALA A 35 7.07 -7.79 7.92
CA ALA A 35 6.01 -8.81 7.97
C ALA A 35 6.38 -9.98 8.89
N ASP A 36 5.38 -10.59 9.53
CA ASP A 36 5.56 -11.79 10.36
C ASP A 36 5.87 -13.02 9.49
N MET A 37 7.01 -13.67 9.77
CA MET A 37 7.55 -14.83 9.04
C MET A 37 7.04 -16.18 9.54
N ARG A 38 6.23 -16.19 10.59
CA ARG A 38 5.52 -17.39 11.08
C ARG A 38 4.22 -17.62 10.33
N THR A 39 3.77 -16.62 9.56
CA THR A 39 2.60 -16.77 8.69
C THR A 39 2.95 -17.72 7.54
N ILE A 40 2.63 -19.00 7.71
CA ILE A 40 2.55 -19.92 6.59
C ILE A 40 1.36 -19.43 5.76
N LEU A 41 1.62 -18.87 4.56
CA LEU A 41 0.56 -18.64 3.59
C LEU A 41 0.03 -20.01 3.14
N GLN A 42 -0.85 -20.61 3.94
CA GLN A 42 -1.53 -21.85 3.58
C GLN A 42 -2.93 -21.91 4.20
N GLU A 43 -3.81 -21.04 3.70
CA GLU A 43 -5.27 -21.21 3.82
C GLU A 43 -5.96 -21.08 2.45
N SER A 44 -5.32 -21.52 1.37
CA SER A 44 -6.02 -21.91 0.13
C SER A 44 -6.06 -23.44 0.00
N GLY A 45 -6.35 -24.11 1.10
CA GLY A 45 -6.61 -25.54 1.11
C GLY A 45 -7.85 -25.88 0.28
N GLY A 46 -7.67 -26.75 -0.72
CA GLY A 46 -8.78 -27.32 -1.47
C GLY A 46 -8.34 -28.46 -2.37
N LEU A 47 -7.81 -29.53 -1.76
CA LEU A 47 -7.71 -30.90 -2.32
C LEU A 47 -7.43 -30.99 -3.83
N ARG A 48 -6.33 -30.42 -4.33
CA ARG A 48 -5.93 -30.58 -5.72
C ARG A 48 -5.17 -31.90 -5.88
N ARG A 49 -5.84 -32.94 -6.37
CA ARG A 49 -5.20 -34.13 -6.98
C ARG A 49 -4.50 -33.82 -8.33
N THR A 50 -4.31 -32.56 -8.66
CA THR A 50 -3.61 -32.14 -9.87
C THR A 50 -2.31 -31.49 -9.45
N ALA A 51 -1.18 -32.01 -9.95
CA ALA A 51 0.15 -31.48 -9.75
C ALA A 51 0.15 -29.95 -9.87
N ALA A 52 0.88 -29.27 -9.00
CA ALA A 52 1.02 -27.82 -9.01
C ALA A 52 1.58 -27.35 -10.36
N VAL A 53 0.69 -27.07 -11.31
CA VAL A 53 0.97 -26.21 -12.44
C VAL A 53 1.14 -24.84 -11.82
N GLN A 54 2.39 -24.52 -11.51
CA GLN A 54 2.85 -23.19 -11.20
C GLN A 54 2.56 -22.32 -12.42
N SER A 55 1.36 -21.73 -12.50
CA SER A 55 1.20 -20.55 -13.34
C SER A 55 2.05 -19.48 -12.66
N PRO A 56 3.06 -18.90 -13.32
CA PRO A 56 3.75 -17.75 -12.76
C PRO A 56 2.69 -16.65 -12.67
N VAL A 57 2.15 -16.42 -11.48
CA VAL A 57 1.40 -15.20 -11.21
C VAL A 57 2.48 -14.14 -11.09
N PRO A 58 2.61 -13.20 -12.04
CA PRO A 58 3.50 -12.08 -11.85
C PRO A 58 2.92 -11.26 -10.70
N VAL A 59 3.36 -11.55 -9.47
CA VAL A 59 3.27 -10.63 -8.34
C VAL A 59 4.29 -9.54 -8.59
N GLY A 60 4.00 -8.73 -9.60
CA GLY A 60 4.77 -7.56 -9.97
C GLY A 60 4.97 -6.74 -8.72
N THR A 61 6.22 -6.73 -8.26
CA THR A 61 6.71 -5.97 -7.13
C THR A 61 5.97 -4.64 -7.03
N ALA A 62 5.39 -4.37 -5.86
CA ALA A 62 4.76 -3.10 -5.55
C ALA A 62 5.70 -1.98 -6.01
N ARG A 63 5.35 -1.39 -7.15
CA ARG A 63 6.20 -0.43 -7.86
C ARG A 63 6.32 0.74 -6.91
N ARG A 64 7.52 0.96 -6.36
CA ARG A 64 7.80 2.19 -5.61
C ARG A 64 7.36 3.33 -6.52
N LEU A 65 6.34 4.09 -6.11
CA LEU A 65 5.82 5.21 -6.91
C LEU A 65 7.02 6.05 -7.37
N GLY A 66 7.10 6.28 -8.69
CA GLY A 66 8.16 7.10 -9.27
C GLY A 66 8.13 8.50 -8.66
N LEU A 67 9.25 9.21 -8.69
CA LEU A 67 9.37 10.54 -8.07
C LEU A 67 8.28 11.51 -8.57
N GLY A 68 7.94 11.46 -9.87
CA GLY A 68 6.85 12.23 -10.45
C GLY A 68 5.46 11.86 -9.91
N GLN A 69 5.16 10.56 -9.75
CA GLN A 69 3.89 10.12 -9.16
C GLN A 69 3.76 10.55 -7.70
N ARG A 70 4.88 10.52 -6.95
CA ARG A 70 4.92 11.05 -5.58
C ARG A 70 4.64 12.54 -5.54
N ALA A 71 5.24 13.32 -6.43
CA ALA A 71 5.03 14.76 -6.51
C ALA A 71 3.56 15.10 -6.79
N VAL A 72 2.92 14.42 -7.76
CA VAL A 72 1.51 14.61 -8.09
C VAL A 72 0.60 14.25 -6.91
N LEU A 73 0.88 13.13 -6.22
CA LEU A 73 0.11 12.73 -5.04
C LEU A 73 0.25 13.74 -3.90
N CYS A 74 1.48 14.20 -3.61
CA CYS A 74 1.73 15.23 -2.60
C CYS A 74 0.99 16.53 -2.93
N LEU A 75 1.04 16.99 -4.19
CA LEU A 75 0.33 18.17 -4.65
C LEU A 75 -1.18 18.04 -4.40
N PHE A 76 -1.77 16.90 -4.77
CA PHE A 76 -3.20 16.64 -4.59
C PHE A 76 -3.61 16.69 -3.12
N VAL A 77 -2.85 16.04 -2.24
CA VAL A 77 -3.12 16.03 -0.79
C VAL A 77 -3.01 17.43 -0.20
N VAL A 78 -2.00 18.22 -0.60
CA VAL A 78 -1.83 19.61 -0.15
C VAL A 78 -3.01 20.47 -0.60
N MET A 79 -3.43 20.36 -1.86
CA MET A 79 -4.60 21.11 -2.35
C MET A 79 -5.88 20.75 -1.59
N MET A 80 -6.09 19.46 -1.30
CA MET A 80 -7.25 19.00 -0.53
C MET A 80 -7.22 19.50 0.93
N ALA A 81 -6.04 19.53 1.55
CA ALA A 81 -5.88 20.06 2.90
C ALA A 81 -6.13 21.59 2.94
N LEU A 82 -5.64 22.33 1.93
CA LEU A 82 -5.89 23.76 1.82
C LEU A 82 -7.36 24.07 1.60
N SER A 83 -8.06 23.33 0.73
CA SER A 83 -9.50 23.53 0.52
C SER A 83 -10.29 23.27 1.81
N TYR A 84 -9.93 22.21 2.54
CA TYR A 84 -10.52 21.92 3.85
C TYR A 84 -10.28 23.05 4.86
N LEU A 85 -9.06 23.59 4.94
CA LEU A 85 -8.74 24.73 5.80
C LEU A 85 -9.55 25.99 5.43
N VAL A 86 -9.74 26.26 4.12
CA VAL A 86 -10.58 27.37 3.67
C VAL A 86 -12.03 27.21 4.12
N HIS A 87 -12.56 25.98 4.16
CA HIS A 87 -13.90 25.72 4.68
C HIS A 87 -14.02 25.88 6.19
N LEU A 88 -12.94 25.67 6.94
CA LEU A 88 -12.91 25.86 8.39
C LEU A 88 -12.76 27.33 8.81
N LEU A 89 -12.26 28.19 7.92
CA LEU A 89 -12.19 29.62 8.18
C LEU A 89 -13.62 30.18 8.33
N PRO A 90 -13.96 30.81 9.47
CA PRO A 90 -15.25 31.46 9.65
C PRO A 90 -15.46 32.50 8.54
N GLN A 91 -16.57 32.40 7.83
CA GLN A 91 -17.01 33.31 6.75
C GLN A 91 -17.39 34.72 7.25
N GLY A 92 -16.75 35.21 8.30
CA GLY A 92 -17.15 36.37 9.11
C GLY A 92 -17.17 37.71 8.37
N ASN A 93 -16.80 37.76 7.08
CA ASN A 93 -16.78 38.97 6.26
C ASN A 93 -17.44 38.81 4.88
N ARG A 94 -18.33 37.82 4.67
CA ARG A 94 -19.27 37.93 3.53
C ARG A 94 -20.21 39.10 3.81
N ALA A 95 -19.83 40.29 3.34
CA ALA A 95 -20.68 41.47 3.32
C ALA A 95 -22.03 41.08 2.68
N PRO A 96 -23.16 41.51 3.26
CA PRO A 96 -24.47 41.22 2.68
C PRO A 96 -24.55 41.89 1.30
N GLN A 97 -24.41 41.10 0.24
CA GLN A 97 -24.87 41.49 -1.08
C GLN A 97 -26.39 41.46 -1.05
N GLY A 98 -27.00 42.64 -0.85
CA GLY A 98 -28.43 42.78 -1.00
C GLY A 98 -29.02 43.88 -0.14
N LEU A 99 -28.82 45.14 -0.57
CA LEU A 99 -29.90 46.10 -0.42
C LEU A 99 -30.38 46.43 -1.84
N PRO A 100 -31.58 45.99 -2.26
CA PRO A 100 -32.14 46.45 -3.53
C PRO A 100 -32.35 47.96 -3.45
N ALA A 101 -31.81 48.69 -4.43
CA ALA A 101 -32.03 50.12 -4.54
C ALA A 101 -33.53 50.41 -4.69
N PRO A 102 -34.07 51.45 -4.01
CA PRO A 102 -35.48 51.79 -4.14
C PRO A 102 -35.76 52.21 -5.58
N ALA A 103 -36.75 51.55 -6.20
CA ALA A 103 -37.27 51.92 -7.50
C ALA A 103 -37.92 53.30 -7.40
N THR A 104 -37.26 54.32 -7.95
CA THR A 104 -37.88 55.61 -8.24
C THR A 104 -38.71 55.47 -9.51
N THR A 105 -40.02 55.35 -9.36
CA THR A 105 -41.02 55.53 -10.43
C THR A 105 -41.14 57.01 -10.82
N PRO A 106 -41.52 57.31 -12.08
CA PRO A 106 -41.46 58.66 -12.68
C PRO A 106 -42.48 59.65 -12.10
#